data_AF-A0A966L157-F1
#
_entry.id   AF-A0A966L157-F1
#
_cell.length_a   1.000
_cell.length_b   1.000
_cell.length_c   1.000
_cell.angle_alpha   90.00
_cell.angle_beta   90.00
_cell.angle_gamma   90.00
#
_symmetry.space_group_name_H-M   'P 1'
#
loop_
_entity.id
_entity.type
_entity.pdbx_description
1 polymer ?
#
loop_
_entity_poly.entity_id
_entity_poly.type
_entity_poly.pdbx_seq_one_letter_code
_entity_poly.pdbx_strand_id
1 'polypeptide(L)'
;VKLPSVTEAVKRLLEAGFVSHTPYGEVILTKKGKEIGKVTWDKHQLIYEFLKDILGVSDAVAFKEACIIEHSISEETKGKIKDFIDKNRKE
;
A
#
# COMPACT_ATOMS: atom_id res chain seq x y z
N VAL A 1 15.07 -15.76 4.58
CA VAL A 1 14.43 -15.26 3.34
C VAL A 1 15.11 -15.94 2.15
N LYS A 2 14.37 -16.62 1.27
CA LYS A 2 14.98 -17.26 0.09
C LYS A 2 15.44 -16.18 -0.90
N LEU A 3 16.74 -15.92 -0.95
CA LEU A 3 17.44 -14.99 -1.86
C LEU A 3 16.99 -15.02 -3.35
N PRO A 4 16.67 -16.18 -3.97
CA PRO A 4 16.25 -16.19 -5.37
C PRO A 4 14.92 -15.47 -5.62
N SER A 5 13.98 -15.46 -4.67
CA SER A 5 12.66 -14.84 -4.90
C SER A 5 12.71 -13.31 -4.89
N VAL A 6 13.55 -12.72 -4.04
CA VAL A 6 13.68 -11.25 -3.93
C VAL A 6 14.42 -10.70 -5.15
N THR A 7 15.53 -11.32 -5.54
CA THR A 7 16.31 -10.90 -6.71
C THR A 7 15.46 -10.94 -7.98
N GLU A 8 14.66 -12.00 -8.15
CA GLU A 8 13.79 -12.12 -9.31
C GLU A 8 12.61 -11.12 -9.28
N ALA A 9 12.03 -10.84 -8.12
CA ALA A 9 11.01 -9.80 -7.98
C ALA A 9 11.56 -8.41 -8.34
N VAL A 10 12.76 -8.06 -7.85
CA VAL A 10 13.43 -6.79 -8.17
C VAL A 10 13.74 -6.70 -9.67
N LYS A 11 14.22 -7.80 -10.28
CA LYS A 11 14.46 -7.85 -11.73
C LYS A 11 13.19 -7.57 -12.53
N ARG A 12 12.05 -8.18 -12.17
CA ARG A 12 10.76 -7.93 -12.84
C ARG A 12 10.30 -6.49 -12.69
N LEU A 13 10.49 -5.88 -11.51
CA LEU A 13 10.17 -4.48 -11.29
C LEU A 13 11.07 -3.54 -12.11
N LEU A 14 12.34 -3.90 -12.30
CA LEU A 14 13.28 -3.16 -13.12
C LEU A 14 12.93 -3.25 -14.61
N GLU A 15 12.63 -4.44 -15.11
CA GLU A 15 12.16 -4.67 -16.48
C GLU A 15 10.84 -3.95 -16.77
N ALA A 16 9.95 -3.84 -15.78
CA ALA A 16 8.70 -3.09 -15.89
C ALA A 16 8.87 -1.55 -15.72
N GLY A 17 10.08 -1.08 -15.40
CA GLY A 17 10.43 0.33 -15.24
C GLY A 17 9.92 0.97 -13.95
N PHE A 18 9.56 0.18 -12.93
CA PHE A 18 9.10 0.68 -11.63
C PHE A 18 10.24 1.01 -10.68
N VAL A 19 11.38 0.32 -10.81
CA VAL A 19 12.58 0.57 -10.00
C VAL A 19 13.81 0.78 -10.87
N SER A 20 14.75 1.59 -10.40
CA SER A 20 16.10 1.70 -10.91
C SER A 20 17.07 1.06 -9.93
N HIS A 21 18.02 0.29 -10.43
CA HIS A 21 19.05 -0.36 -9.64
C HIS A 21 20.42 -0.06 -10.26
N THR A 22 21.35 0.43 -9.46
CA THR A 22 22.76 0.53 -9.84
C THR A 22 23.49 -0.71 -9.35
N PRO A 23 24.49 -1.26 -10.09
CA PRO A 23 25.26 -2.41 -9.60
C PRO A 23 25.85 -2.11 -8.21
N TYR A 24 25.57 -2.98 -7.23
CA TYR A 24 25.92 -2.82 -5.80
C TYR A 24 25.28 -1.60 -5.09
N GLY A 25 24.33 -0.93 -5.73
CA GLY A 25 23.64 0.22 -5.17
C GLY A 25 22.21 -0.09 -4.72
N GLU A 26 21.51 0.96 -4.29
CA GLU A 26 20.16 0.84 -3.75
C GLU A 26 19.11 0.61 -4.86
N VAL A 27 18.02 -0.06 -4.51
CA VAL A 27 16.82 -0.15 -5.33
C VAL A 27 15.96 1.09 -5.05
N ILE A 28 15.82 1.97 -6.05
CA ILE A 28 15.09 3.23 -5.92
C ILE A 28 13.85 3.19 -6.81
N LEU A 29 12.71 3.67 -6.31
CA LEU A 29 11.50 3.83 -7.11
C LEU A 29 11.70 4.91 -8.19
N THR A 30 11.41 4.55 -9.44
CA THR A 30 11.28 5.54 -10.52
C THR A 30 10.04 6.41 -10.30
N LYS A 31 9.85 7.47 -11.09
CA LYS A 31 8.61 8.26 -11.06
C LYS A 31 7.36 7.38 -11.23
N LYS A 32 7.39 6.45 -12.20
CA LYS A 32 6.33 5.47 -12.44
C LYS A 32 6.12 4.55 -11.23
N GLY A 33 7.21 4.08 -10.61
CA GLY A 33 7.16 3.28 -9.39
C GLY A 33 6.53 4.02 -8.21
N LYS A 34 6.84 5.32 -8.04
CA LYS A 34 6.25 6.15 -6.99
C LYS A 34 4.76 6.35 -7.20
N GLU A 35 4.31 6.56 -8.44
CA GLU A 35 2.88 6.74 -8.75
C GLU A 35 2.06 5.51 -8.38
N ILE A 36 2.50 4.31 -8.78
CA ILE A 36 1.79 3.07 -8.41
C ILE A 36 1.92 2.75 -6.92
N GLY A 37 3.10 2.97 -6.33
CA GLY A 37 3.31 2.79 -4.89
C GLY A 37 2.42 3.69 -4.05
N LYS A 38 2.19 4.93 -4.51
CA LYS A 38 1.28 5.86 -3.87
C LYS A 38 -0.16 5.37 -3.87
N VAL A 39 -0.64 4.77 -4.97
CA VAL A 39 -2.00 4.20 -5.00
C VAL A 39 -2.18 3.10 -3.95
N THR A 40 -1.18 2.23 -3.79
CA THR A 40 -1.19 1.19 -2.76
C THR A 40 -1.13 1.80 -1.35
N TRP A 41 -0.25 2.78 -1.13
CA TRP A 41 -0.12 3.46 0.15
C TRP A 41 -1.40 4.22 0.56
N ASP A 42 -2.03 4.92 -0.39
CA ASP A 42 -3.26 5.66 -0.13
C ASP A 42 -4.42 4.70 0.26
N LYS A 43 -4.45 3.49 -0.31
CA LYS A 43 -5.38 2.42 0.11
C LYS A 43 -5.10 1.94 1.52
N HIS A 44 -3.83 1.64 1.81
CA HIS A 44 -3.38 1.24 3.14
C HIS A 44 -3.88 2.23 4.19
N GLN A 45 -3.54 3.50 3.98
CA GLN A 45 -3.80 4.57 4.94
C GLN A 45 -5.31 4.73 5.18
N LEU A 46 -6.12 4.67 4.13
CA LEU A 46 -7.57 4.76 4.25
C LEU A 46 -8.15 3.63 5.10
N ILE A 47 -7.73 2.39 4.86
CA ILE A 47 -8.21 1.23 5.61
C ILE A 47 -7.71 1.29 7.05
N TYR A 48 -6.44 1.66 7.25
CA TYR A 48 -5.85 1.82 8.57
C TYR A 48 -6.58 2.87 9.40
N GLU A 49 -6.85 4.05 8.83
CA GLU A 49 -7.64 5.11 9.48
C GLU A 49 -9.05 4.61 9.82
N PHE A 50 -9.71 3.88 8.92
CA PHE A 50 -11.02 3.28 9.19
C PHE A 50 -10.97 2.31 10.38
N LEU A 51 -10.03 1.36 10.38
CA LEU A 51 -9.92 0.35 11.43
C LEU A 51 -9.57 0.99 12.78
N LYS A 52 -8.62 1.92 12.79
CA LYS A 52 -8.11 2.52 14.02
C LYS A 52 -9.05 3.59 14.57
N ASP A 53 -9.39 4.59 13.76
CA ASP A 53 -10.01 5.82 14.25
C ASP A 53 -11.54 5.67 14.36
N ILE A 54 -12.15 4.81 13.54
CA ILE A 54 -13.60 4.58 13.54
C ILE A 54 -13.97 3.31 14.30
N LEU A 55 -13.31 2.18 14.01
CA LEU A 55 -13.63 0.91 14.70
C LEU A 55 -12.91 0.74 16.04
N GLY A 56 -11.92 1.58 16.35
CA GLY A 56 -11.17 1.50 17.61
C GLY A 56 -10.21 0.31 17.69
N VAL A 57 -9.81 -0.25 16.55
CA VAL A 57 -8.85 -1.36 16.49
C VAL A 57 -7.48 -0.86 16.94
N SER A 58 -6.76 -1.67 17.72
CA SER A 58 -5.42 -1.32 18.18
C SER A 58 -4.48 -1.04 17.00
N ASP A 59 -3.59 -0.07 17.16
CA ASP A 59 -2.67 0.41 16.13
C ASP A 59 -1.93 -0.71 15.36
N ALA A 60 -1.31 -1.65 16.09
CA ALA A 60 -0.56 -2.75 15.51
C ALA A 60 -1.41 -3.71 14.68
N VAL A 61 -2.66 -3.96 15.12
CA VAL A 61 -3.60 -4.81 14.40
C VAL A 61 -4.14 -4.08 13.17
N ALA A 62 -4.56 -2.82 13.33
CA ALA A 62 -5.06 -2.00 12.23
C ALA A 62 -4.02 -1.88 11.11
N PHE A 63 -2.75 -1.65 11.44
CA PHE A 63 -1.67 -1.55 10.45
C PHE A 63 -1.46 -2.89 9.71
N LYS A 64 -1.41 -4.00 10.46
CA LYS A 64 -1.22 -5.33 9.87
C LYS A 64 -2.39 -5.73 8.97
N GLU A 65 -3.62 -5.49 9.41
CA GLU A 65 -4.82 -5.85 8.67
C GLU A 65 -5.02 -4.96 7.44
N ALA A 66 -4.75 -3.64 7.55
CA ALA A 66 -4.78 -2.74 6.40
C ALA A 66 -3.86 -3.23 5.26
N CYS A 67 -2.65 -3.69 5.59
CA CYS A 67 -1.69 -4.26 4.64
C CYS A 67 -2.24 -5.51 3.90
N ILE A 68 -3.10 -6.30 4.54
CA ILE A 68 -3.72 -7.48 3.90
C ILE A 68 -4.94 -7.06 3.06
N ILE A 69 -5.75 -6.17 3.61
CA ILE A 69 -7.03 -5.76 3.04
C ILE A 69 -6.82 -4.90 1.79
N GLU A 70 -5.81 -4.02 1.75
CA GLU A 70 -5.54 -3.11 0.62
C GLU A 70 -5.34 -3.83 -0.72
N HIS A 71 -4.86 -5.07 -0.68
CA HIS A 71 -4.62 -5.92 -1.84
C HIS A 71 -5.83 -6.77 -2.24
N SER A 72 -6.85 -6.86 -1.38
CA SER A 72 -7.96 -7.80 -1.53
C SER A 72 -9.32 -7.11 -1.79
N ILE A 73 -9.43 -5.81 -1.55
CA ILE A 73 -10.70 -5.08 -1.73
C ILE A 73 -10.81 -4.42 -3.11
N SER A 74 -12.04 -4.29 -3.59
CA SER A 74 -12.35 -3.58 -4.83
C SER A 74 -12.23 -2.05 -4.64
N GLU A 75 -12.08 -1.33 -5.77
CA GLU A 75 -12.14 0.14 -5.76
C GLU A 75 -13.49 0.68 -5.26
N GLU A 76 -14.57 -0.08 -5.48
CA GLU A 76 -15.91 0.27 -4.98
C GLU A 76 -15.95 0.25 -3.45
N THR A 77 -15.47 -0.83 -2.82
CA THR A 77 -15.42 -0.95 -1.37
C THR A 77 -14.53 0.14 -0.77
N LYS A 78 -13.37 0.39 -1.37
CA LYS A 78 -12.49 1.50 -0.97
C LYS A 78 -13.22 2.84 -1.02
N GLY A 79 -13.96 3.11 -2.11
CA GLY A 79 -14.75 4.33 -2.27
C GLY A 79 -15.78 4.50 -1.16
N LYS A 80 -16.52 3.43 -0.82
CA LYS A 80 -17.51 3.48 0.27
C LYS A 80 -16.89 3.71 1.65
N ILE A 81 -15.74 3.12 1.93
CA ILE A 81 -14.99 3.38 3.18
C ILE A 81 -14.59 4.85 3.25
N LYS A 82 -14.09 5.41 2.14
CA LYS A 82 -13.72 6.83 2.07
C LYS A 82 -14.92 7.74 2.32
N ASP A 83 -16.03 7.51 1.61
CA ASP A 83 -17.25 8.29 1.79
C ASP A 83 -17.76 8.20 3.24
N PHE A 84 -17.60 7.04 3.88
CA PHE A 84 -17.98 6.84 5.28
C PHE A 84 -17.09 7.67 6.21
N ILE A 85 -15.76 7.60 6.06
CA ILE A 85 -14.83 8.43 6.84
C ILE A 85 -15.15 9.92 6.68
N ASP A 86 -15.32 10.38 5.43
CA ASP A 86 -15.56 11.80 5.13
C ASP A 86 -16.88 12.32 5.73
N LYS A 87 -17.88 11.47 5.92
CA LYS A 87 -19.14 11.82 6.62
C LYS A 87 -18.95 11.91 8.12
N ASN A 88 -18.26 10.94 8.73
CA ASN A 88 -18.07 10.86 10.17
C ASN A 88 -17.02 11.87 10.70
N ARG A 89 -16.22 12.49 9.82
CA ARG A 89 -15.32 13.60 10.18
C ARG A 89 -15.99 14.98 10.21
N LYS A 90 -17.20 15.11 9.68
CA LYS A 90 -17.93 16.39 9.56
C LYS A 90 -18.91 16.64 10.72
N GLU A 91 -18.95 15.73 11.69
CA GLU A 91 -19.67 15.87 12.97
C GLU A 91 -18.65 16.06 14.10
#